data_AF-A0A501XDX3-F1
#
_entry.id   AF-A0A501XDX3-F1
#
_cell.length_a   1.000
_cell.length_b   1.000
_cell.length_c   1.000
_cell.angle_alpha   90.00
_cell.angle_beta   90.00
_cell.angle_gamma   90.00
#
_symmetry.space_group_name_H-M   'P 1'
#
loop_
_entity.id
_entity.type
_entity.pdbx_description
1 polymer ?
#
loop_
_entity_poly.entity_id
_entity_poly.type
_entity_poly.pdbx_seq_one_letter_code
_entity_poly.pdbx_strand_id
1 'polypeptide(L)' 'MHAAPSTETGAEKLDPKDPNYVRCRKIQVTGSLVKKERICRTNAEWARASEDAQKNAGDLIGRNRTGTNGQ' A
#
# COMPACT_ATOMS: atom_id res chain seq x y z
N MET A 1 13.74 16.13 4.76
CA MET A 1 12.28 16.28 4.65
C MET A 1 11.88 15.90 3.23
N HIS A 2 11.37 14.69 3.00
CA HIS A 2 10.91 14.31 1.66
C HIS A 2 9.43 14.66 1.57
N ALA A 3 9.13 15.82 0.97
CA ALA A 3 7.78 16.15 0.53
C ALA A 3 7.46 15.24 -0.66
N ALA A 4 6.49 14.34 -0.50
CA ALA A 4 5.94 13.60 -1.62
C ALA A 4 5.11 14.58 -2.47
N PRO A 5 5.35 14.70 -3.79
CA PRO A 5 4.54 15.55 -4.64
C PRO A 5 3.17 14.89 -4.84
N SER A 6 2.15 15.40 -4.16
CA SER A 6 0.76 15.13 -4.50
C SER A 6 0.42 15.90 -5.78
N THR A 7 0.84 15.38 -6.94
CA THR A 7 0.31 15.80 -8.23
C THR A 7 -1.10 15.26 -8.37
N GLU A 8 -2.05 15.98 -7.77
CA GLU A 8 -3.47 15.92 -8.08
C GLU A 8 -3.70 16.74 -9.35
N THR A 9 -3.46 16.18 -10.53
CA THR A 9 -3.82 16.86 -11.78
C THR A 9 -4.28 15.84 -12.81
N GLY A 10 -5.53 15.99 -13.25
CA GLY A 10 -6.09 15.25 -14.37
C GLY A 10 -6.85 13.99 -13.96
N ALA A 11 -8.04 14.17 -13.39
CA ALA A 11 -9.11 13.20 -13.63
C ALA A 11 -9.55 13.29 -15.11
N GLU A 12 -8.61 13.03 -16.03
CA GLU A 12 -8.97 12.51 -17.33
C GLU A 12 -9.83 11.27 -17.04
N LYS A 13 -10.92 11.04 -17.79
CA LYS A 13 -11.76 9.85 -17.59
C LYS A 13 -10.98 8.60 -18.04
N LEU A 14 -10.02 8.20 -17.21
CA LEU A 14 -9.28 6.97 -17.32
C LEU A 14 -10.27 5.84 -17.01
N ASP A 15 -10.20 4.79 -17.81
CA ASP A 15 -10.99 3.59 -17.58
C ASP A 15 -10.71 3.07 -16.15
N PRO A 16 -11.70 2.55 -15.41
CA PRO A 16 -11.48 2.03 -14.07
C PRO A 16 -10.40 0.93 -13.98
N LYS A 17 -10.06 0.29 -15.11
CA LYS A 17 -8.99 -0.72 -15.22
C LYS A 17 -7.64 -0.13 -15.62
N ASP A 18 -7.56 1.16 -15.95
CA ASP A 18 -6.31 1.80 -16.32
C ASP A 18 -5.34 1.80 -15.12
N PRO A 19 -4.04 1.51 -15.31
CA PRO A 19 -3.06 1.56 -14.24
C PRO A 19 -2.91 2.95 -13.61
N ASN A 20 -3.22 4.03 -14.34
CA ASN A 20 -3.13 5.40 -13.87
C ASN A 20 -4.44 5.90 -13.22
N TYR A 21 -5.51 5.10 -13.24
CA TYR A 21 -6.77 5.45 -12.59
C TYR A 21 -6.57 5.59 -11.08
N VAL A 22 -6.92 6.77 -10.54
CA VAL A 22 -6.78 7.07 -9.11
C VAL A 22 -7.97 6.49 -8.33
N ARG A 23 -7.69 5.58 -7.40
CA ARG A 23 -8.66 4.98 -6.50
C ARG A 23 -8.42 5.43 -5.06
N CYS A 24 -9.38 6.15 -4.50
CA CYS A 24 -9.40 6.50 -3.08
C CYS A 24 -10.06 5.40 -2.24
N ARG A 25 -9.38 4.96 -1.17
CA ARG A 25 -9.90 3.99 -0.20
C ARG A 25 -9.87 4.59 1.20
N LYS A 26 -10.86 4.24 2.03
CA LYS A 26 -10.83 4.53 3.47
C LYS A 26 -10.28 3.30 4.19
N ILE A 27 -9.19 3.46 4.92
CA ILE A 27 -8.51 2.40 5.66
C ILE A 27 -8.65 2.70 7.15
N GLN A 28 -8.94 1.67 7.94
CA GLN A 28 -8.90 1.80 9.39
C GLN A 28 -7.45 1.77 9.85
N VAL A 29 -7.06 2.75 10.67
CA VAL A 29 -5.71 2.81 11.21
C VAL A 29 -5.58 1.75 12.30
N THR A 30 -4.61 0.84 12.15
CA THR A 30 -4.32 -0.19 13.15
C THR A 30 -4.09 0.45 14.52
N GLY A 31 -4.81 -0.02 15.55
CA GLY A 31 -4.76 0.56 16.90
C GLY A 31 -5.72 1.72 17.15
N SER A 32 -6.57 2.10 16.19
CA SER A 32 -7.63 3.09 16.40
C SER A 32 -8.98 2.64 15.83
N LEU A 33 -9.99 2.52 16.70
CA LEU A 33 -11.35 2.14 16.29
C LEU A 33 -12.09 3.27 15.55
N VAL A 34 -11.71 4.52 15.82
CA VAL A 34 -12.39 5.72 15.30
C VAL A 34 -11.65 6.37 14.14
N LYS A 35 -10.30 6.29 14.10
CA LYS A 35 -9.53 6.94 13.04
C LYS A 35 -9.59 6.12 11.76
N LYS A 36 -10.10 6.76 10.71
CA LYS A 36 -10.12 6.24 9.34
C LYS A 36 -9.32 7.18 8.48
N GLU A 37 -8.27 6.67 7.85
CA GLU A 37 -7.46 7.41 6.92
C GLU A 37 -8.00 7.24 5.50
N ARG A 38 -8.05 8.33 4.73
CA ARG A 38 -8.39 8.27 3.31
C ARG A 38 -7.11 8.34 2.52
N ILE A 39 -6.82 7.29 1.76
CA ILE A 39 -5.63 7.20 0.91
C ILE A 39 -6.08 7.12 -0.54
N CYS A 40 -5.59 8.04 -1.37
CA CYS A 40 -5.82 8.06 -2.81
C CYS A 40 -4.50 7.70 -3.51
N ARG A 41 -4.54 6.66 -4.34
CA ARG A 41 -3.40 6.14 -5.11
C ARG A 41 -3.87 5.61 -6.46
N THR A 42 -2.98 5.54 -7.45
CA THR A 42 -3.30 4.92 -8.73
C THR A 42 -3.46 3.40 -8.58
N ASN A 43 -4.13 2.75 -9.54
CA ASN A 43 -4.25 1.31 -9.58
C ASN A 43 -2.87 0.62 -9.58
N ALA A 44 -1.91 1.17 -10.34
CA ALA A 44 -0.52 0.68 -10.35
C ALA A 44 0.15 0.78 -8.97
N GLU A 45 -0.07 1.88 -8.25
CA GLU A 45 0.46 2.03 -6.90
C GLU A 45 -0.20 1.08 -5.90
N TRP A 46 -1.52 0.85 -6.02
CA TRP A 46 -2.19 -0.16 -5.21
C TRP A 46 -1.62 -1.56 -5.44
N ALA A 47 -1.36 -1.92 -6.71
CA ALA A 47 -0.74 -3.20 -7.06
C ALA A 47 0.65 -3.35 -6.42
N ARG A 48 1.52 -2.34 -6.61
CA ARG A 48 2.86 -2.33 -6.00
C ARG A 48 2.82 -2.45 -4.48
N ALA A 49 1.90 -1.75 -3.82
CA ALA A 49 1.78 -1.81 -2.37
C ALA A 49 1.33 -3.20 -1.88
N SER A 50 0.52 -3.92 -2.65
CA SER A 50 0.16 -5.30 -2.35
C SER A 50 1.34 -6.25 -2.50
N GLU A 51 2.15 -6.09 -3.54
CA GLU A 51 3.37 -6.90 -3.73
C GLU A 51 4.39 -6.64 -2.61
N ASP A 52 4.59 -5.38 -2.23
CA ASP A 52 5.46 -4.99 -1.13
C ASP A 52 4.99 -5.60 0.20
N ALA A 53 3.69 -5.53 0.50
CA ALA A 53 3.13 -6.17 1.68
C ALA A 53 3.38 -7.69 1.73
N GLN A 54 3.29 -8.38 0.59
CA GLN A 54 3.59 -9.81 0.50
C GLN A 54 5.08 -10.11 0.73
N LYS A 55 5.98 -9.31 0.15
CA LYS A 55 7.43 -9.46 0.35
C LYS A 55 7.81 -9.24 1.81
N ASN A 56 7.29 -8.19 2.44
CA ASN A 56 7.52 -7.92 3.86
C ASN A 56 6.98 -9.05 4.74
N ALA A 57 5.77 -9.56 4.45
CA ALA A 57 5.24 -10.72 5.18
C ALA A 57 6.15 -11.96 5.03
N GLY A 58 6.64 -12.21 3.82
CA GLY A 58 7.59 -13.28 3.53
C GLY A 58 8.91 -13.14 4.29
N ASP A 59 9.50 -11.94 4.33
CA ASP A 59 10.73 -11.64 5.09
C ASP A 59 10.54 -11.92 6.59
N LEU A 60 9.44 -11.44 7.19
CA LEU A 60 9.15 -11.67 8.61
C LEU A 60 9.05 -13.17 8.93
N ILE A 61 8.39 -13.94 8.07
CA ILE A 61 8.25 -15.39 8.22
C ILE A 61 9.61 -16.09 8.00
N GLY A 62 10.38 -15.66 7.01
CA GLY A 62 11.70 -16.22 6.68
C GLY A 62 12.70 -16.02 7.82
N ARG A 63 12.79 -14.79 8.34
CA ARG A 63 13.65 -14.46 9.49
C ARG A 63 13.31 -15.30 10.72
N ASN A 64 12.03 -15.54 10.99
CA ASN A 64 11.62 -16.36 12.12
C ASN A 64 12.06 -17.83 11.97
N ARG A 65 12.06 -18.38 10.75
CA ARG A 65 12.44 -19.78 10.49
C ARG A 65 13.94 -20.04 10.55
N THR A 66 14.78 -19.07 10.19
CA THR A 66 16.24 -19.20 10.29
C THR A 66 16.73 -19.25 11.74
N GLY A 67 15.97 -18.71 12.70
CA GLY A 67 16.35 -18.69 14.11
C GLY A 67 15.97 -19.93 14.94
N THR A 68 15.19 -20.87 14.40
CA THR A 68 14.64 -22.01 15.18
C THR A 68 15.33 -23.35 14.94
N ASN A 69 16.41 -23.40 14.17
CA ASN A 69 17.16 -24.64 13.88
C ASN A 69 18.64 -24.50 14.27
N GLY A 70 18.89 -24.22 15.55
CA GLY A 70 20.25 -24.02 16.05
C GLY A 70 20.32 -23.70 17.54
N GLN A 71 19.92 -24.65 18.39
CA GLN A 71 20.47 -24.92 19.74
C GLN A 71 19.84 -26.20 20.30
#